data_AF-A0A0F6YL56-F1
#
_entry.id   AF-A0A0F6YL56-F1
#
_cell.length_a   1.000
_cell.length_b   1.000
_cell.length_c   1.000
_cell.angle_alpha   90.00
_cell.angle_beta   90.00
_cell.angle_gamma   90.00
#
_symmetry.space_group_name_H-M   'P 1'
#
loop_
_entity.id
_entity.type
_entity.pdbx_description
1 polymer ?
#
loop_
_entity_poly.entity_id
_entity_poly.type
_entity_poly.pdbx_seq_one_letter_code
_entity_poly.pdbx_strand_id
1 'polypeptide(L)'
;MIVYGTRMYGRVDEMPEGYVATQFVHIWFIPLVPISSMLVTDDSNDRSVRGVKLGWSGKSILAAYLRAGGVLATIACLGFAIITALSMLDGGLEHLFQRWDYYSQSWVIDWTTLIALPFSFGAAIFSALVVWGSYKLLGPCSDARRRMLLEAATHRR
;
A
#
# COMPACT_ATOMS: atom_id res chain seq x y z
N MET A 1 -0.27 18.84 15.01
CA MET A 1 -1.49 18.97 14.18
C MET A 1 -1.76 17.61 13.54
N ILE A 2 -2.92 17.00 13.80
CA ILE A 2 -3.30 15.72 13.17
C ILE A 2 -4.02 16.05 11.87
N VAL A 3 -3.53 15.55 10.73
CA VAL A 3 -4.18 15.73 9.42
C VAL A 3 -5.18 14.58 9.23
N TYR A 4 -6.48 14.90 9.33
CA TYR A 4 -7.57 13.96 9.11
C TYR A 4 -8.58 14.55 8.11
N GLY A 5 -9.21 13.69 7.32
CA GLY A 5 -10.22 14.12 6.34
C GLY A 5 -10.71 12.98 5.45
N THR A 6 -11.44 13.33 4.40
CA THR A 6 -11.90 12.38 3.39
C THR A 6 -11.22 12.66 2.06
N ARG A 7 -10.66 11.63 1.42
CA ARG A 7 -10.03 11.76 0.09
C ARG A 7 -10.34 10.54 -0.77
N MET A 8 -10.35 10.75 -2.08
CA MET A 8 -10.55 9.70 -3.07
C MET A 8 -9.27 8.89 -3.24
N TYR A 9 -9.35 7.58 -3.01
CA TYR A 9 -8.25 6.62 -3.17
C TYR A 9 -8.69 5.41 -4.00
N GLY A 10 -7.72 4.60 -4.42
CA GLY A 10 -8.01 3.35 -5.14
C GLY A 10 -8.59 3.58 -6.52
N ARG A 11 -8.03 4.51 -7.30
CA ARG A 11 -8.35 4.69 -8.72
C ARG A 11 -8.23 3.35 -9.44
N VAL A 12 -9.30 2.91 -10.10
CA VAL A 12 -9.43 1.69 -10.88
C VAL A 12 -10.34 1.94 -12.08
N ASP A 13 -10.26 1.05 -13.08
CA ASP A 13 -11.11 1.10 -14.29
C ASP A 13 -11.04 2.47 -14.98
N GLU A 14 -9.85 2.88 -15.41
CA GLU A 14 -9.67 4.12 -16.16
C GLU A 14 -10.42 4.03 -17.49
N MET A 15 -11.27 5.03 -17.74
CA MET A 15 -12.06 5.18 -18.95
C MET A 15 -11.85 6.60 -19.49
N PRO A 16 -12.03 6.83 -20.80
CA PRO A 16 -11.94 8.17 -21.38
C PRO A 16 -12.86 9.19 -20.70
N GLU A 17 -14.00 8.73 -20.18
CA GLU A 17 -15.02 9.56 -19.52
C GLU A 17 -14.77 9.78 -18.01
N GLY A 18 -13.80 9.09 -17.41
CA GLY A 18 -13.56 9.17 -15.97
C GLY A 18 -12.95 7.91 -15.36
N TYR A 19 -12.84 7.90 -14.03
CA TYR A 19 -12.30 6.77 -13.27
C TYR A 19 -13.16 6.42 -12.07
N VAL A 20 -13.13 5.16 -11.64
CA VAL A 20 -13.80 4.74 -10.41
C VAL A 20 -12.83 4.87 -9.26
N ALA A 21 -13.23 5.60 -8.21
CA ALA A 21 -12.45 5.73 -6.99
C ALA A 21 -13.35 5.64 -5.76
N THR A 22 -12.77 5.25 -4.63
CA THR A 22 -13.50 5.15 -3.36
C THR A 22 -13.05 6.25 -2.42
N GLN A 23 -14.02 6.94 -1.83
CA GLN A 23 -13.78 7.92 -0.79
C GLN A 23 -13.46 7.20 0.50
N PHE A 24 -12.31 7.49 1.08
CA PHE A 24 -11.89 6.96 2.38
C PHE A 24 -11.76 8.09 3.40
N VAL A 25 -12.11 7.77 4.65
CA VAL A 25 -11.57 8.51 5.80
C VAL A 25 -10.10 8.17 5.92
N HIS A 26 -9.25 9.18 5.95
CA HIS A 26 -7.81 9.00 6.13
C HIS A 26 -7.30 9.81 7.32
N ILE A 27 -6.29 9.25 7.97
CA ILE A 27 -5.48 9.91 8.99
C ILE A 27 -4.03 9.78 8.51
N TRP A 28 -3.31 10.90 8.39
CA TRP A 28 -1.92 10.91 7.89
C TRP A 28 -1.74 10.16 6.55
N PHE A 29 -2.68 10.35 5.61
CA PHE A 29 -2.71 9.69 4.30
C PHE A 29 -2.93 8.17 4.31
N ILE A 30 -3.17 7.56 5.47
CA ILE A 30 -3.52 6.15 5.58
C ILE A 30 -5.05 6.01 5.46
N PRO A 31 -5.58 5.34 4.42
CA PRO A 31 -7.01 5.07 4.29
C PRO A 31 -7.45 4.09 5.37
N LEU A 32 -8.36 4.51 6.25
CA LEU A 32 -8.84 3.71 7.37
C LEU A 32 -10.16 2.99 7.04
N VAL A 33 -11.17 3.76 6.64
CA VAL A 33 -12.53 3.25 6.42
C VAL A 33 -13.09 3.75 5.09
N PRO A 34 -13.56 2.86 4.20
CA PRO A 34 -14.25 3.25 2.98
C PRO A 34 -15.64 3.82 3.31
N ILE A 35 -16.00 4.94 2.69
CA ILE A 35 -17.29 5.61 2.89
C ILE A 35 -18.21 5.30 1.70
N SER A 36 -17.76 5.59 0.49
CA SER A 36 -18.56 5.45 -0.74
C SER A 36 -17.66 5.36 -1.95
N SER A 37 -18.03 4.57 -2.95
CA SER A 37 -17.40 4.59 -4.27
C SER A 37 -18.10 5.60 -5.18
N MET A 38 -17.35 6.29 -6.04
CA MET A 38 -17.89 7.24 -7.02
C MET A 38 -17.15 7.11 -8.36
N LEU A 39 -17.89 7.31 -9.46
CA LEU A 39 -17.31 7.53 -10.78
C LEU A 39 -17.01 9.00 -10.91
N VAL A 40 -15.72 9.34 -10.90
CA VAL A 40 -15.24 10.70 -11.07
C VAL A 40 -15.22 11.00 -12.55
N THR A 41 -16.08 11.93 -12.99
CA THR A 41 -16.20 12.35 -14.39
C THR A 41 -15.52 13.68 -14.66
N ASP A 42 -15.25 14.46 -13.61
CA ASP A 42 -14.59 15.76 -13.71
C ASP A 42 -13.69 15.97 -12.49
N ASP A 43 -12.38 16.02 -12.72
CA ASP A 43 -11.33 16.30 -11.71
C ASP A 43 -10.88 17.77 -11.79
N SER A 44 -11.61 18.63 -12.52
CA SER A 44 -11.16 19.99 -12.85
C SER A 44 -11.21 21.00 -11.69
N ASN A 45 -11.68 20.63 -10.50
CA ASN A 45 -11.72 21.58 -9.37
C ASN A 45 -11.36 20.93 -8.03
N ASP A 46 -10.25 21.39 -7.47
CA ASP A 46 -9.51 20.90 -6.29
C ASP A 46 -10.34 20.85 -4.97
N ARG A 47 -11.61 21.26 -5.01
CA ARG A 47 -12.54 21.31 -3.87
C ARG A 47 -13.86 20.56 -4.06
N SER A 48 -14.21 20.15 -5.28
CA SER A 48 -15.46 19.43 -5.53
C SER A 48 -15.31 18.41 -6.65
N VAL A 49 -15.04 17.16 -6.26
CA VAL A 49 -15.06 16.02 -7.18
C VAL A 49 -16.50 15.81 -7.64
N ARG A 50 -16.79 16.13 -8.91
CA ARG A 50 -18.10 15.83 -9.51
C ARG A 50 -18.08 14.38 -9.97
N GLY A 51 -18.96 13.58 -9.38
CA GLY A 51 -19.06 12.17 -9.68
C GLY A 51 -20.38 11.55 -9.27
N VAL A 52 -20.71 10.44 -9.92
CA VAL A 52 -21.91 9.67 -9.61
C VAL A 52 -21.56 8.67 -8.51
N LYS A 53 -22.29 8.71 -7.40
CA LYS A 53 -22.16 7.70 -6.34
C LYS A 53 -22.53 6.33 -6.90
N LEU A 54 -21.58 5.40 -6.83
CA LEU A 54 -21.75 4.00 -7.17
C LEU A 54 -21.85 3.15 -5.91
N GLY A 55 -22.40 1.95 -6.07
CA GLY A 55 -22.32 0.92 -5.04
C GLY A 55 -20.87 0.57 -4.70
N TRP A 56 -20.67 -0.12 -3.59
CA TRP A 56 -19.34 -0.46 -3.07
C TRP A 56 -18.49 -1.21 -4.12
N SER A 57 -17.36 -0.60 -4.52
CA SER A 57 -16.41 -1.22 -5.45
C SER A 57 -15.29 -1.90 -4.69
N GLY A 58 -15.43 -3.22 -4.45
CA GLY A 58 -14.42 -4.01 -3.75
C GLY A 58 -13.03 -3.97 -4.40
N LYS A 59 -12.96 -3.82 -5.73
CA LYS A 59 -11.69 -3.66 -6.47
C LYS A 59 -10.95 -2.37 -6.11
N SER A 60 -11.69 -1.25 -6.03
CA SER A 60 -11.14 0.06 -5.65
C SER A 60 -10.68 0.06 -4.19
N ILE A 61 -11.46 -0.57 -3.31
CA ILE A 61 -11.13 -0.68 -1.89
C ILE A 61 -9.85 -1.49 -1.68
N LEU A 62 -9.77 -2.66 -2.32
CA LEU A 62 -8.59 -3.53 -2.25
C LEU A 62 -7.35 -2.82 -2.81
N ALA A 63 -7.49 -2.11 -3.94
CA ALA A 63 -6.39 -1.33 -4.51
C ALA A 63 -5.89 -0.21 -3.57
N ALA A 64 -6.79 0.46 -2.85
CA ALA A 64 -6.41 1.48 -1.87
C ALA A 64 -5.64 0.88 -0.69
N TYR A 65 -6.13 -0.23 -0.11
CA TYR A 65 -5.45 -0.91 0.99
C TYR A 65 -4.14 -1.55 0.58
N LEU A 66 -4.05 -2.13 -0.63
CA LEU A 66 -2.79 -2.67 -1.13
C LEU A 66 -1.72 -1.59 -1.20
N ARG A 67 -2.03 -0.41 -1.77
CA ARG A 67 -1.06 0.69 -1.85
C ARG A 67 -0.63 1.18 -0.47
N ALA A 68 -1.58 1.40 0.43
CA ALA A 68 -1.27 1.87 1.79
C ALA A 68 -0.47 0.82 2.58
N GLY A 69 -0.90 -0.44 2.54
CA GLY A 69 -0.22 -1.56 3.17
C GLY A 69 1.17 -1.80 2.59
N GLY A 70 1.36 -1.62 1.29
CA GLY A 70 2.67 -1.68 0.62
C GLY A 70 3.65 -0.65 1.18
N VAL A 71 3.24 0.62 1.27
CA VAL A 71 4.07 1.69 1.83
C VAL A 71 4.43 1.39 3.30
N LEU A 72 3.46 0.97 4.11
CA LEU A 72 3.70 0.61 5.51
C LEU A 72 4.66 -0.59 5.63
N ALA A 73 4.51 -1.60 4.79
CA ALA A 73 5.40 -2.76 4.75
C ALA A 73 6.83 -2.36 4.36
N THR A 74 7.02 -1.48 3.38
CA THR A 74 8.34 -0.97 3.00
C THR A 74 9.00 -0.20 4.15
N ILE A 75 8.25 0.68 4.85
CA ILE A 75 8.78 1.43 6.00
C ILE A 75 9.19 0.47 7.12
N ALA A 76 8.36 -0.52 7.44
CA ALA A 76 8.67 -1.52 8.46
C ALA A 76 9.92 -2.34 8.09
N CYS A 77 10.05 -2.74 6.82
CA CYS A 77 11.20 -3.48 6.33
C CYS A 77 12.50 -2.64 6.41
N LEU A 78 12.45 -1.37 6.02
CA LEU A 78 13.60 -0.47 6.13
C LEU A 78 14.00 -0.23 7.58
N GLY A 79 13.03 0.00 8.47
CA GLY A 79 13.29 0.16 9.90
C GLY A 79 13.98 -1.08 10.50
N PHE A 80 13.48 -2.27 10.16
CA PHE A 80 14.08 -3.52 10.61
C PHE A 80 15.49 -3.72 10.04
N ALA A 81 15.70 -3.46 8.75
CA ALA A 81 17.01 -3.54 8.12
C ALA A 81 18.03 -2.60 8.78
N ILE A 82 17.63 -1.36 9.10
CA ILE A 82 18.48 -0.40 9.81
C ILE A 82 18.84 -0.91 11.20
N ILE A 83 17.87 -1.40 11.98
CA ILE A 83 18.12 -1.95 13.31
C ILE A 83 19.14 -3.09 13.23
N THR A 84 18.96 -4.03 12.30
CA THR A 84 19.91 -5.14 12.12
C THR A 84 21.30 -4.66 11.70
N ALA A 85 21.39 -3.66 10.82
CA ALA A 85 22.67 -3.11 10.38
C ALA A 85 23.41 -2.38 11.51
N LEU A 86 22.68 -1.65 12.36
CA LEU A 86 23.26 -0.99 13.53
C LEU A 86 23.75 -2.01 14.56
N SER A 87 22.98 -3.07 14.83
CA SER A 87 23.41 -4.16 15.71
C SER A 87 24.70 -4.83 15.22
N MET A 88 24.87 -4.98 13.90
CA MET A 88 26.11 -5.50 13.32
C MET A 88 27.29 -4.53 13.45
N LEU A 89 27.02 -3.22 13.37
CA LEU A 89 28.05 -2.18 13.50
C LEU A 89 28.58 -2.08 14.93
N ASP A 90 27.68 -2.15 15.92
CA ASP A 90 28.04 -2.15 17.36
C ASP A 90 28.88 -3.39 17.71
N GLY A 91 28.54 -4.56 17.17
CA GLY A 91 29.36 -5.78 17.32
C GLY A 91 30.78 -5.63 16.75
N GLY A 92 30.96 -4.85 15.68
CA GLY A 92 32.26 -4.62 15.03
C GLY A 92 33.31 -3.92 15.90
N LEU A 93 32.89 -3.10 16.87
CA LEU A 93 33.80 -2.45 17.82
C LEU A 93 34.20 -3.39 18.97
N GLU A 94 33.31 -4.29 19.39
CA GLU A 94 33.58 -5.27 20.46
C GLU A 94 34.42 -6.47 19.98
N HIS A 95 34.33 -6.83 18.69
CA HIS A 95 35.15 -7.88 18.09
C HIS A 95 36.66 -7.58 18.05
N LEU A 96 37.08 -6.32 18.22
CA LEU A 96 38.49 -5.97 18.43
C LEU A 96 38.97 -6.28 19.86
N PHE A 97 38.06 -6.42 20.84
CA PHE A 97 38.38 -6.71 22.24
C PHE A 97 38.08 -8.16 22.67
N GLN A 98 37.14 -8.88 22.03
CA GLN A 98 36.61 -10.18 22.53
C GLN A 98 37.06 -11.45 21.77
N ARG A 99 38.27 -11.47 21.20
CA ARG A 99 38.83 -12.68 20.54
C ARG A 99 38.88 -13.93 21.45
N TRP A 100 38.76 -13.78 22.77
CA TRP A 100 38.88 -14.86 23.75
C TRP A 100 37.56 -15.65 23.98
N ASP A 101 36.37 -15.04 23.86
CA ASP A 101 35.09 -15.71 24.20
C ASP A 101 34.37 -16.39 23.02
N TYR A 102 34.93 -16.24 21.81
CA TYR A 102 34.32 -16.54 20.51
C TYR A 102 34.03 -18.04 20.23
N TYR A 103 34.47 -18.97 21.09
CA TYR A 103 34.34 -20.40 20.83
C TYR A 103 33.13 -21.06 21.50
N SER A 104 32.46 -20.41 22.46
CA SER A 104 31.35 -21.04 23.23
C SER A 104 29.92 -20.67 22.78
N GLN A 105 29.77 -19.72 21.86
CA GLN A 105 28.46 -19.20 21.40
C GLN A 105 28.10 -19.58 19.94
N SER A 106 28.81 -20.50 19.31
CA SER A 106 28.59 -20.91 17.90
C SER A 106 27.27 -21.64 17.61
N TRP A 107 26.47 -21.95 18.64
CA TRP A 107 25.07 -22.38 18.49
C TRP A 107 24.07 -21.21 18.40
N VAL A 108 24.54 -19.99 18.62
CA VAL A 108 23.88 -18.73 18.28
C VAL A 108 24.37 -18.29 16.90
N ILE A 109 24.42 -19.22 15.93
CA ILE A 109 24.19 -18.81 14.55
C ILE A 109 22.77 -18.25 14.56
N ASP A 110 22.79 -16.93 14.48
CA ASP A 110 21.89 -15.98 15.08
C ASP A 110 20.44 -16.26 14.66
N TRP A 111 19.58 -16.72 15.59
CA TRP A 111 18.14 -16.84 15.34
C TRP A 111 17.56 -15.56 14.73
N THR A 112 18.17 -14.41 15.06
CA THR A 112 17.85 -13.12 14.44
C THR A 112 18.11 -13.11 12.94
N THR A 113 19.25 -13.60 12.45
CA THR A 113 19.56 -13.68 11.00
C THR A 113 18.68 -14.71 10.26
N LEU A 114 18.40 -15.85 10.89
CA LEU A 114 17.51 -16.88 10.33
C LEU A 114 16.06 -16.42 10.22
N ILE A 115 15.61 -15.51 11.09
CA ILE A 115 14.27 -14.92 11.04
C ILE A 115 14.26 -13.65 10.15
N ALA A 116 15.31 -12.84 10.20
CA ALA A 116 15.43 -11.58 9.46
C ALA A 116 15.47 -11.77 7.94
N LEU A 117 16.22 -12.76 7.46
CA LEU A 117 16.36 -13.04 6.03
C LEU A 117 15.03 -13.41 5.35
N PRO A 118 14.25 -14.40 5.83
CA PRO A 118 12.97 -14.72 5.22
C PRO A 118 11.94 -13.61 5.40
N PHE A 119 12.01 -12.82 6.48
CA PHE A 119 11.13 -11.67 6.67
C PHE A 119 11.42 -10.54 5.66
N SER A 120 12.69 -10.26 5.40
CA SER A 120 13.13 -9.25 4.43
C SER A 120 12.79 -9.68 2.99
N PHE A 121 12.98 -10.97 2.68
CA PHE A 121 12.63 -11.53 1.37
C PHE A 121 11.11 -11.56 1.17
N GLY A 122 10.36 -11.94 2.20
CA GLY A 122 8.90 -11.93 2.20
C GLY A 122 8.33 -10.53 2.02
N ALA A 123 8.91 -9.52 2.67
CA ALA A 123 8.52 -8.12 2.50
C ALA A 123 8.82 -7.60 1.09
N ALA A 124 9.96 -7.97 0.49
CA ALA A 124 10.29 -7.61 -0.89
C ALA A 124 9.33 -8.26 -1.90
N ILE A 125 9.01 -9.54 -1.72
CA ILE A 125 8.01 -10.25 -2.56
C ILE A 125 6.63 -9.64 -2.37
N PHE A 126 6.22 -9.35 -1.14
CA PHE A 126 4.93 -8.71 -0.85
C PHE A 126 4.85 -7.32 -1.50
N SER A 127 5.90 -6.51 -1.39
CA SER A 127 5.97 -5.19 -2.04
C SER A 127 5.91 -5.31 -3.57
N ALA A 128 6.63 -6.28 -4.16
CA ALA A 128 6.58 -6.52 -5.60
C ALA A 128 5.20 -6.99 -6.07
N LEU A 129 4.55 -7.89 -5.31
CA LEU A 129 3.19 -8.35 -5.58
C LEU A 129 2.18 -7.23 -5.40
N VAL A 130 2.38 -6.34 -4.44
CA VAL A 130 1.52 -5.19 -4.23
C VAL A 130 1.62 -4.22 -5.39
N VAL A 131 2.84 -3.91 -5.83
CA VAL A 131 3.09 -3.03 -6.97
C VAL A 131 2.52 -3.66 -8.26
N TRP A 132 2.83 -4.93 -8.53
CA TRP A 132 2.34 -5.67 -9.69
C TRP A 132 0.81 -5.81 -9.69
N GLY A 133 0.22 -6.18 -8.54
CA GLY A 133 -1.22 -6.29 -8.36
C GLY A 133 -1.93 -4.95 -8.53
N SER A 134 -1.30 -3.85 -8.11
CA SER A 134 -1.80 -2.49 -8.34
C SER A 134 -1.88 -2.17 -9.84
N TYR A 135 -0.85 -2.52 -10.61
CA TYR A 135 -0.84 -2.30 -12.07
C TYR A 135 -1.89 -3.16 -12.78
N LYS A 136 -2.09 -4.41 -12.34
CA LYS A 136 -3.09 -5.31 -12.95
C LYS A 136 -4.53 -4.89 -12.62
N LEU A 137 -4.77 -4.33 -11.43
CA LEU A 137 -6.07 -3.78 -11.03
C LEU A 137 -6.40 -2.45 -11.72
N LEU A 138 -5.39 -1.73 -12.22
CA LEU A 138 -5.51 -0.52 -13.03
C LEU A 138 -5.78 -0.81 -14.52
N GLY A 139 -5.94 -2.07 -14.91
CA GLY A 139 -6.22 -2.44 -16.29
C GLY A 139 -7.48 -1.76 -16.85
N PRO A 140 -7.55 -1.62 -18.19
CA PRO A 140 -8.66 -0.96 -18.85
C PRO A 140 -9.99 -1.63 -18.47
N CYS A 141 -11.02 -0.80 -18.25
CA CYS A 141 -12.36 -1.27 -17.95
C CYS A 141 -12.87 -2.15 -19.11
N SER A 142 -13.42 -3.32 -18.82
CA SER A 142 -14.06 -4.13 -19.86
C SER A 142 -15.24 -3.38 -20.46
N ASP A 143 -15.44 -3.48 -21.78
CA ASP A 143 -16.49 -2.72 -22.48
C ASP A 143 -17.89 -2.95 -21.89
N ALA A 144 -18.17 -4.18 -21.44
CA ALA A 144 -19.42 -4.50 -20.77
C ALA A 144 -19.61 -3.70 -19.47
N ARG A 145 -18.54 -3.56 -18.68
CA ARG A 145 -18.59 -2.81 -17.41
C ARG A 145 -18.61 -1.30 -17.65
N ARG A 146 -17.92 -0.81 -18.68
CA ARG A 146 -18.00 0.60 -19.11
C ARG A 146 -19.44 0.99 -19.44
N ARG A 147 -20.15 0.17 -20.23
CA ARG A 147 -21.56 0.43 -20.58
C ARG A 147 -22.46 0.49 -19.33
N MET A 148 -22.33 -0.47 -18.42
CA MET A 148 -23.10 -0.47 -17.16
C MET A 148 -22.83 0.77 -16.30
N LEU A 149 -21.57 1.22 -16.24
CA LEU A 149 -21.21 2.42 -15.47
C LEU A 149 -21.77 3.69 -16.10
N LEU A 150 -21.75 3.79 -17.43
CA LEU A 150 -22.32 4.92 -18.17
C LEU A 150 -23.84 4.95 -18.05
N GLU A 151 -24.52 3.81 -18.16
CA GLU A 151 -25.97 3.67 -17.94
C GLU A 151 -26.36 4.04 -16.50
N ALA A 152 -25.59 3.57 -15.51
CA ALA A 152 -25.80 3.95 -14.12
C ALA A 152 -25.57 5.44 -13.85
N ALA A 153 -24.71 6.08 -14.64
CA ALA A 153 -24.41 7.51 -14.55
C ALA A 153 -25.47 8.38 -15.22
N THR A 154 -26.04 7.96 -16.35
CA THR A 154 -27.15 8.66 -17.00
C THR A 154 -28.44 8.60 -16.21
N HIS A 155 -28.73 7.48 -15.52
CA HIS A 155 -29.95 7.35 -14.71
C HIS A 155 -29.95 8.13 -13.38
N ARG A 156 -28.80 8.64 -12.92
CA ARG A 156 -28.66 9.37 -11.64
C ARG A 156 -28.37 10.88 -11.79
N ARG A 157 -28.35 11.40 -13.01
CA ARG A 157 -28.32 12.86 -13.28
C ARG A 157 -29.73 13.42 -13.25
#